data_AF-A0A8T2W2G9-F1
#
_entry.id   AF-A0A8T2W2G9-F1
#
_cell.length_a   1.000
_cell.length_b   1.000
_cell.length_c   1.000
_cell.angle_alpha   90.00
_cell.angle_beta   90.00
_cell.angle_gamma   90.00
#
_symmetry.space_group_name_H-M   'P 1'
#
loop_
_entity.id
_entity.type
_entity.pdbx_description
1 polymer ?
#
loop_
_entity_poly.entity_id
_entity_poly.type
_entity_poly.pdbx_seq_one_letter_code
_entity_poly.pdbx_strand_id
1 'polypeptide(L)'
;MNITSNCLPGWLPASGTLYSSWPQPGSQECVVYQGCKWAGMFSSLNAGQSKRNCAKGAAYLSGGNGTKKACRFTPETVKAMRMASTSAKDFKRLSGKTLEVMIEGNPNNRTTRVTIRDNCNDADCTSDNCNGVYGGCCSKHSDNYKYTLLDLEANPASDLLGIDLTVEDVGGPFQQEKMPLWAQNFRPGLPSCIAGNFTMPLCYRIVKRNSRNMKL
;
A
#
# COMPACT_ATOMS: atom_id res chain seq x y z
N MET A 1 -23.90 -15.90 4.49
CA MET A 1 -22.92 -16.82 5.09
C MET A 1 -21.99 -16.02 6.00
N ASN A 2 -21.96 -16.30 7.29
CA ASN A 2 -21.02 -15.69 8.25
C ASN A 2 -19.67 -16.37 8.09
N ILE A 3 -18.73 -15.73 7.38
CA ILE A 3 -17.35 -16.20 7.35
C ILE A 3 -16.66 -15.64 8.59
N THR A 4 -16.45 -16.48 9.60
CA THR A 4 -15.52 -16.19 10.70
C THR A 4 -14.14 -16.05 10.10
N SER A 5 -13.52 -14.88 10.27
CA SER A 5 -12.12 -14.65 9.88
C SER A 5 -11.20 -15.74 10.45
N ASN A 6 -10.38 -16.36 9.60
CA ASN A 6 -9.35 -17.34 9.94
C ASN A 6 -8.05 -16.68 10.42
N CYS A 7 -8.15 -15.49 11.02
CA CYS A 7 -7.01 -14.85 11.67
C CYS A 7 -6.67 -15.57 12.99
N LEU A 8 -5.37 -15.69 13.27
CA LEU A 8 -4.89 -16.23 14.55
C LEU A 8 -5.38 -15.35 15.72
N PRO A 9 -5.52 -15.89 16.94
CA PRO A 9 -5.89 -15.11 18.11
C PRO A 9 -5.01 -13.87 18.31
N GLY A 10 -5.64 -12.70 18.50
CA GLY A 10 -4.95 -11.42 18.65
C GLY A 10 -4.56 -10.74 17.33
N TRP A 11 -4.95 -11.31 16.19
CA TRP A 11 -4.86 -10.69 14.88
C TRP A 11 -6.25 -10.24 14.39
N LEU A 12 -6.28 -9.14 13.66
CA LEU A 12 -7.49 -8.54 13.10
C LEU A 12 -7.53 -8.76 11.59
N PRO A 13 -8.70 -8.99 10.99
CA PRO A 13 -8.84 -9.11 9.55
C PRO A 13 -8.53 -7.80 8.84
N ALA A 14 -7.93 -7.92 7.65
CA ALA A 14 -7.62 -6.84 6.75
C ALA A 14 -7.80 -7.29 5.29
N SER A 15 -7.94 -6.31 4.41
CA SER A 15 -7.96 -6.53 2.97
C SER A 15 -6.68 -5.93 2.37
N GLY A 16 -5.97 -6.72 1.57
CA GLY A 16 -4.66 -6.38 1.04
C GLY A 16 -4.70 -6.02 -0.45
N THR A 17 -4.08 -4.91 -0.80
CA THR A 17 -3.76 -4.54 -2.19
C THR A 17 -2.26 -4.28 -2.34
N LEU A 18 -1.80 -4.07 -3.56
CA LEU A 18 -0.43 -3.70 -3.88
C LEU A 18 -0.42 -2.33 -4.54
N TYR A 19 0.55 -1.50 -4.19
CA TYR A 19 0.77 -0.21 -4.85
C TYR A 19 2.25 0.17 -4.87
N SER A 20 2.58 1.19 -5.67
CA SER A 20 3.93 1.78 -5.73
C SER A 20 3.87 3.27 -5.42
N SER A 21 4.60 3.70 -4.39
CA SER A 21 4.84 5.14 -4.14
C SER A 21 5.81 5.79 -5.13
N TRP A 22 6.38 5.02 -6.07
CA TRP A 22 7.19 5.50 -7.19
C TRP A 22 6.82 4.72 -8.47
N PRO A 23 5.61 4.94 -9.01
CA PRO A 23 5.13 4.16 -10.15
C PRO A 23 5.88 4.52 -11.42
N GLN A 24 5.94 3.57 -12.35
CA GLN A 24 6.53 3.81 -13.66
C GLN A 24 5.78 4.95 -14.39
N PRO A 25 6.47 5.96 -14.95
CA PRO A 25 5.83 6.99 -15.75
C PRO A 25 4.95 6.42 -16.86
N GLY A 26 3.70 6.89 -16.96
CA GLY A 26 2.72 6.41 -17.94
C GLY A 26 1.97 5.13 -17.57
N SER A 27 2.32 4.47 -16.46
CA SER A 27 1.53 3.34 -15.94
C SER A 27 0.13 3.76 -15.46
N GLN A 28 -0.73 2.76 -15.25
CA GLN A 28 -2.05 2.97 -14.64
C GLN A 28 -1.92 3.61 -13.25
N GLU A 29 -1.02 3.12 -12.41
CA GLU A 29 -0.77 3.72 -11.09
C GLU A 29 -0.37 5.19 -11.19
N CYS A 30 0.52 5.51 -12.13
CA CYS A 30 0.98 6.88 -12.37
C CYS A 30 -0.12 7.84 -12.82
N VAL A 31 -0.95 7.40 -13.79
CA VAL A 31 -1.91 8.26 -14.49
C VAL A 31 -3.31 8.17 -13.87
N VAL A 32 -3.82 6.96 -13.68
CA VAL A 32 -5.21 6.69 -13.29
C VAL A 32 -5.43 6.88 -11.79
N TYR A 33 -4.45 6.52 -10.96
CA TYR A 33 -4.51 6.71 -9.50
C TYR A 33 -3.68 7.91 -9.01
N GLN A 34 -3.26 8.77 -9.95
CA GLN A 34 -2.45 9.96 -9.68
C GLN A 34 -1.13 9.66 -8.94
N GLY A 35 -0.60 8.43 -9.01
CA GLY A 35 0.59 8.04 -8.27
C GLY A 35 1.81 8.91 -8.61
N CYS A 36 1.96 9.35 -9.87
CA CYS A 36 3.05 10.27 -10.24
C CYS A 36 2.89 11.68 -9.68
N LYS A 37 1.67 12.12 -9.37
CA LYS A 37 1.46 13.41 -8.69
C LYS A 37 1.98 13.33 -7.26
N TRP A 38 1.69 12.22 -6.59
CA TRP A 38 1.95 12.00 -5.17
C TRP A 38 3.24 11.23 -4.86
N ALA A 39 3.98 10.79 -5.88
CA ALA A 39 5.17 9.95 -5.73
C ALA A 39 6.14 10.45 -4.64
N GLY A 40 6.51 9.58 -3.70
CA GLY A 40 7.37 9.91 -2.57
C GLY A 40 6.83 10.98 -1.61
N MET A 41 5.53 11.29 -1.62
CA MET A 41 4.85 12.18 -0.67
C MET A 41 3.86 11.37 0.15
N PHE A 42 3.79 11.61 1.45
CA PHE A 42 2.99 10.77 2.35
C PHE A 42 2.19 11.60 3.34
N SER A 43 0.96 11.17 3.60
CA SER A 43 0.04 11.87 4.49
C SER A 43 0.55 12.02 5.93
N SER A 44 1.45 11.14 6.39
CA SER A 44 2.04 11.20 7.74
C SER A 44 3.42 11.85 7.83
N LEU A 45 4.05 12.20 6.70
CA LEU A 45 5.43 12.67 6.66
C LEU A 45 5.58 13.92 5.80
N ASN A 46 6.25 14.92 6.34
CA ASN A 46 6.61 16.12 5.60
C ASN A 46 7.99 15.92 4.93
N ALA A 47 8.01 15.85 3.61
CA ALA A 47 9.25 15.74 2.83
C ALA A 47 10.02 17.07 2.73
N GLY A 48 9.43 18.19 3.17
CA GLY A 48 10.00 19.53 3.10
C GLY A 48 9.20 20.46 2.20
N GLN A 49 9.42 21.77 2.36
CA GLN A 49 8.57 22.81 1.77
C GLN A 49 9.21 23.52 0.57
N SER A 50 10.53 23.39 0.36
CA SER A 50 11.24 24.10 -0.70
C SER A 50 12.46 23.34 -1.20
N LYS A 51 12.91 23.68 -2.42
CA LYS A 51 14.07 23.06 -3.09
C LYS A 51 15.34 23.00 -2.23
N ARG A 52 15.54 23.96 -1.31
CA ARG A 52 16.75 24.04 -0.47
C ARG A 52 16.61 23.30 0.86
N ASN A 53 15.38 22.98 1.28
CA ASN A 53 15.07 22.46 2.60
C ASN A 53 14.21 21.19 2.51
N CYS A 54 14.68 20.19 1.78
CA CYS A 54 14.07 18.86 1.83
C CYS A 54 14.47 18.14 3.13
N ALA A 55 13.56 17.35 3.68
CA ALA A 55 13.80 16.53 4.85
C ALA A 55 14.86 15.45 4.57
N LYS A 56 15.41 14.86 5.63
CA LYS A 56 16.36 13.75 5.51
C LYS A 56 15.73 12.58 4.73
N GLY A 57 16.43 12.10 3.71
CA GLY A 57 15.94 11.04 2.80
C GLY A 57 14.98 11.55 1.72
N ALA A 58 14.76 12.87 1.64
CA ALA A 58 14.02 13.50 0.54
C ALA A 58 14.94 14.33 -0.36
N ALA A 59 14.55 14.45 -1.62
CA ALA A 59 15.22 15.28 -2.62
C ALA A 59 14.19 16.06 -3.44
N TYR A 60 14.62 17.13 -4.10
CA TYR A 60 13.75 17.95 -4.95
C TYR A 60 13.56 17.29 -6.33
N LEU A 61 12.56 16.42 -6.42
CA LEU A 61 12.35 15.50 -7.54
C LEU A 61 11.02 15.76 -8.25
N SER A 62 10.98 15.40 -9.53
CA SER A 62 9.72 15.22 -10.25
C SER A 62 9.12 13.87 -9.84
N GLY A 63 7.81 13.77 -9.73
CA GLY A 63 7.13 12.50 -9.42
C GLY A 63 6.99 11.56 -10.62
N GLY A 64 7.75 11.77 -11.70
CA GLY A 64 7.74 10.94 -12.91
C GLY A 64 7.04 11.56 -14.12
N ASN A 65 6.24 12.60 -13.94
CA ASN A 65 5.56 13.32 -15.03
C ASN A 65 6.33 14.51 -15.62
N GLY A 66 7.62 14.66 -15.26
CA GLY A 66 8.55 15.68 -15.78
C GLY A 66 8.25 17.15 -15.45
N THR A 67 7.05 17.50 -14.99
CA THR A 67 6.54 18.88 -15.04
C THR A 67 6.49 19.58 -13.69
N LYS A 68 6.32 18.85 -12.58
CA LYS A 68 6.23 19.45 -11.23
C LYS A 68 7.20 18.81 -10.25
N LYS A 69 8.17 19.61 -9.78
CA LYS A 69 9.13 19.21 -8.74
C LYS A 69 8.66 19.65 -7.35
N ALA A 70 8.89 18.80 -6.36
CA ALA A 70 8.68 19.07 -4.95
C ALA A 70 9.72 18.28 -4.15
N CYS A 71 9.85 18.55 -2.85
CA CYS A 71 10.57 17.61 -2.00
C CYS A 71 9.78 16.31 -1.91
N ARG A 72 10.44 15.19 -2.23
CA ARG A 72 9.86 13.84 -2.26
C ARG A 72 10.87 12.88 -1.64
N PHE A 73 10.41 11.96 -0.81
CA PHE A 73 11.25 10.88 -0.31
C PHE A 73 11.73 10.02 -1.47
N THR A 74 13.03 9.75 -1.54
CA THR A 74 13.63 9.03 -2.68
C THR A 74 13.15 7.57 -2.72
N PRO A 75 13.19 6.89 -3.88
CA PRO A 75 12.85 5.47 -3.98
C PRO A 75 13.58 4.60 -2.94
N GLU A 76 14.87 4.87 -2.67
CA GLU A 76 15.65 4.15 -1.67
C GLU A 76 15.11 4.40 -0.26
N THR A 77 14.72 5.63 0.03
CA THR A 77 14.13 5.99 1.33
C THR A 77 12.77 5.31 1.51
N VAL A 78 11.89 5.38 0.50
CA VAL A 78 10.59 4.69 0.51
C VAL A 78 10.76 3.18 0.70
N LYS A 79 11.68 2.56 -0.06
CA LYS A 79 12.04 1.15 0.06
C LYS A 79 12.46 0.79 1.49
N ALA A 80 13.25 1.64 2.13
CA ALA A 80 13.70 1.47 3.51
C ALA A 80 12.59 1.70 4.56
N MET A 81 11.55 2.50 4.25
CA MET A 81 10.43 2.73 5.17
C MET A 81 9.59 1.48 5.41
N ARG A 82 9.58 0.53 4.45
CA ARG A 82 8.76 -0.69 4.49
C ARG A 82 7.34 -0.37 4.90
N MET A 83 6.60 0.30 4.02
CA MET A 83 5.36 0.95 4.39
C MET A 83 4.14 0.33 3.72
N ALA A 84 2.98 0.73 4.23
CA ALA A 84 1.70 0.50 3.61
C ALA A 84 0.86 1.79 3.72
N SER A 85 -0.13 1.92 2.83
CA SER A 85 -1.21 2.87 2.97
C SER A 85 -2.43 2.20 3.61
N THR A 86 -3.34 3.00 4.17
CA THR A 86 -4.64 2.51 4.67
C THR A 86 -5.74 3.51 4.37
N SER A 87 -7.00 3.10 4.49
CA SER A 87 -8.14 3.99 4.25
C SER A 87 -8.19 5.17 5.23
N ALA A 88 -8.80 6.27 4.82
CA ALA A 88 -8.96 7.47 5.68
C ALA A 88 -9.61 7.17 7.03
N LYS A 89 -10.56 6.23 7.06
CA LYS A 89 -11.23 5.74 8.28
C LYS A 89 -10.24 5.19 9.30
N ASP A 90 -9.27 4.40 8.83
CA ASP A 90 -8.28 3.75 9.68
C ASP A 90 -7.00 4.55 9.86
N PHE A 91 -6.73 5.51 8.97
CA PHE A 91 -5.51 6.30 8.99
C PHE A 91 -5.31 7.04 10.31
N LYS A 92 -6.37 7.66 10.86
CA LYS A 92 -6.32 8.35 12.17
C LYS A 92 -5.83 7.42 13.29
N ARG A 93 -6.21 6.14 13.23
CA ARG A 93 -5.88 5.13 14.24
C ARG A 93 -4.51 4.51 13.99
N LEU A 94 -4.10 4.32 12.74
CA LEU A 94 -2.94 3.51 12.39
C LEU A 94 -1.72 4.30 11.93
N SER A 95 -1.86 5.56 11.52
CA SER A 95 -0.78 6.40 11.03
C SER A 95 0.43 6.40 11.98
N GLY A 96 1.62 6.14 11.43
CA GLY A 96 2.89 6.04 12.14
C GLY A 96 3.09 4.77 12.97
N LYS A 97 2.09 3.87 13.08
CA LYS A 97 2.24 2.59 13.76
C LYS A 97 2.88 1.56 12.84
N THR A 98 3.65 0.67 13.46
CA THR A 98 4.16 -0.55 12.79
C THR A 98 3.18 -1.69 13.03
N LEU A 99 2.76 -2.33 11.95
CA LEU A 99 1.92 -3.52 11.96
C LEU A 99 2.78 -4.72 11.60
N GLU A 100 2.47 -5.85 12.22
CA GLU A 100 2.84 -7.15 11.69
C GLU A 100 1.65 -7.66 10.88
N VAL A 101 1.91 -8.18 9.69
CA VAL A 101 0.92 -8.58 8.69
C VAL A 101 1.20 -10.00 8.25
N MET A 102 0.16 -10.76 7.96
CA MET A 102 0.23 -12.11 7.38
C MET A 102 -0.95 -12.32 6.42
N ILE A 103 -0.84 -13.33 5.56
CA ILE A 103 -1.98 -13.84 4.80
C ILE A 103 -2.93 -14.56 5.77
N GLU A 104 -4.24 -14.42 5.58
CA GLU A 104 -5.24 -15.14 6.37
C GLU A 104 -5.01 -16.67 6.32
N GLY A 105 -5.14 -17.34 7.47
CA GLY A 105 -4.76 -18.74 7.63
C GLY A 105 -3.25 -19.02 7.66
N ASN A 106 -2.41 -18.00 7.41
CA ASN A 106 -0.94 -18.05 7.40
C ASN A 106 -0.37 -19.31 6.70
N PRO A 107 -0.79 -19.61 5.45
CA PRO A 107 -0.48 -20.88 4.79
C PRO A 107 1.01 -21.14 4.60
N ASN A 108 1.83 -20.07 4.59
CA ASN A 108 3.26 -20.14 4.33
C ASN A 108 4.11 -19.84 5.57
N ASN A 109 3.49 -19.70 6.74
CA ASN A 109 4.14 -19.25 7.98
C ASN A 109 4.98 -17.97 7.82
N ARG A 110 4.49 -17.01 7.03
CA ARG A 110 5.19 -15.76 6.68
C ARG A 110 4.47 -14.57 7.29
N THR A 111 5.27 -13.70 7.90
CA THR A 111 4.82 -12.40 8.37
C THR A 111 5.73 -11.32 7.84
N THR A 112 5.21 -10.14 7.58
CA THR A 112 5.99 -8.95 7.28
C THR A 112 5.68 -7.84 8.27
N ARG A 113 6.57 -6.86 8.38
CA ARG A 113 6.31 -5.62 9.11
C ARG A 113 6.17 -4.45 8.15
N VAL A 114 5.12 -3.67 8.37
CA VAL A 114 4.85 -2.44 7.65
C VAL A 114 4.63 -1.27 8.60
N THR A 115 5.04 -0.07 8.21
CA THR A 115 4.63 1.16 8.90
C THR A 115 3.56 1.86 8.08
N ILE A 116 2.43 2.22 8.70
CA ILE A 116 1.40 2.98 8.00
C ILE A 116 1.88 4.42 7.83
N ARG A 117 2.12 4.81 6.57
CA ARG A 117 2.66 6.14 6.24
C ARG A 117 1.71 6.98 5.43
N ASP A 118 0.81 6.35 4.68
CA ASP A 118 -0.03 7.06 3.75
C ASP A 118 -1.51 6.71 3.85
N ASN A 119 -2.32 7.59 3.30
CA ASN A 119 -3.76 7.51 3.27
C ASN A 119 -4.22 7.16 1.85
N CYS A 120 -4.79 5.98 1.67
CA CYS A 120 -5.54 5.65 0.47
C CYS A 120 -6.81 6.50 0.45
N ASN A 121 -6.89 7.40 -0.53
CA ASN A 121 -7.97 8.34 -0.68
C ASN A 121 -8.79 8.02 -1.93
N ASP A 122 -10.08 7.72 -1.73
CA ASP A 122 -11.00 7.38 -2.82
C ASP A 122 -11.11 8.48 -3.89
N ALA A 123 -10.81 9.74 -3.53
CA ALA A 123 -10.78 10.86 -4.44
C ALA A 123 -9.55 10.90 -5.35
N ASP A 124 -8.48 10.18 -5.05
CA ASP A 124 -7.30 10.07 -5.93
C ASP A 124 -7.52 9.01 -7.03
N CYS A 125 -8.55 8.17 -6.88
CA CYS A 125 -8.96 7.15 -7.85
C CYS A 125 -9.97 7.64 -8.89
N THR A 126 -9.85 8.90 -9.33
CA THR A 126 -10.83 9.59 -10.19
C THR A 126 -11.03 8.96 -11.57
N SER A 127 -10.14 8.07 -12.02
CA SER A 127 -10.23 7.41 -13.32
C SER A 127 -10.42 5.90 -13.22
N ASP A 128 -10.61 5.36 -12.01
CA ASP A 128 -11.10 4.00 -11.84
C ASP A 128 -12.56 3.95 -12.28
N ASN A 129 -12.78 3.66 -13.56
CA ASN A 129 -14.09 3.69 -14.19
C ASN A 129 -14.72 2.29 -14.13
N CYS A 130 -15.50 2.05 -13.08
CA CYS A 130 -16.30 0.84 -12.97
C CYS A 130 -17.69 1.10 -13.57
N ASN A 131 -17.87 0.81 -14.87
CA ASN A 131 -19.16 0.96 -15.56
C ASN A 131 -19.81 2.35 -15.42
N GLY A 132 -19.01 3.41 -15.53
CA GLY A 132 -19.45 4.80 -15.41
C GLY A 132 -19.35 5.39 -14.00
N VAL A 133 -18.94 4.61 -13.00
CA VAL A 133 -18.72 5.08 -11.62
C VAL A 133 -17.23 5.29 -11.38
N TYR A 134 -16.85 6.56 -11.22
CA TYR A 134 -15.48 6.99 -10.91
C TYR A 134 -15.22 7.03 -9.40
N GLY A 135 -14.00 6.66 -8.98
CA GLY A 135 -13.58 6.73 -7.59
C GLY A 135 -13.97 5.51 -6.75
N GLY A 136 -13.65 5.58 -5.45
CA GLY A 136 -14.06 4.54 -4.50
C GLY A 136 -13.14 3.31 -4.45
N CYS A 137 -11.94 3.34 -5.02
CA CYS A 137 -11.02 2.19 -5.02
C CYS A 137 -10.72 1.68 -3.59
N CYS A 138 -10.42 2.56 -2.65
CA CYS A 138 -10.03 2.22 -1.28
C CYS A 138 -11.22 1.64 -0.50
N SER A 139 -12.38 2.26 -0.65
CA SER A 139 -13.65 1.79 -0.06
C SER A 139 -14.06 0.43 -0.63
N LYS A 140 -13.98 0.23 -1.95
CA LYS A 140 -14.27 -1.06 -2.60
C LYS A 140 -13.29 -2.15 -2.17
N HIS A 141 -11.98 -1.85 -2.15
CA HIS A 141 -10.94 -2.78 -1.69
C HIS A 141 -11.08 -3.13 -0.20
N SER A 142 -11.80 -2.35 0.59
CA SER A 142 -12.04 -2.63 2.02
C SER A 142 -13.42 -3.21 2.34
N ASP A 143 -14.18 -3.68 1.33
CA ASP A 143 -15.59 -4.08 1.48
C ASP A 143 -16.40 -2.98 2.19
N ASN A 144 -16.35 -1.76 1.61
CA ASN A 144 -16.93 -0.54 2.15
C ASN A 144 -16.46 -0.24 3.58
N TYR A 145 -15.14 -0.34 3.80
CA TYR A 145 -14.48 -0.15 5.10
C TYR A 145 -14.92 -1.11 6.21
N LYS A 146 -15.46 -2.27 5.85
CA LYS A 146 -15.69 -3.36 6.79
C LYS A 146 -14.37 -3.96 7.28
N TYR A 147 -13.37 -4.04 6.40
CA TYR A 147 -12.02 -4.49 6.74
C TYR A 147 -11.02 -3.34 6.69
N THR A 148 -9.94 -3.42 7.48
CA THR A 148 -8.84 -2.47 7.33
C THR A 148 -8.14 -2.71 5.99
N LEU A 149 -8.07 -1.68 5.16
CA LEU A 149 -7.27 -1.72 3.93
C LEU A 149 -5.78 -1.63 4.29
N LEU A 150 -4.98 -2.54 3.75
CA LEU A 150 -3.53 -2.48 3.77
C LEU A 150 -3.03 -2.54 2.34
N ASP A 151 -2.70 -1.37 1.80
CA ASP A 151 -2.11 -1.26 0.47
C ASP A 151 -0.60 -1.37 0.62
N LEU A 152 0.00 -2.46 0.16
CA LEU A 152 1.39 -2.81 0.47
C LEU A 152 2.35 -2.36 -0.62
N GLU A 153 3.48 -1.78 -0.21
CA GLU A 153 4.62 -1.57 -1.10
C GLU A 153 5.25 -2.91 -1.54
N ALA A 154 6.03 -2.87 -2.62
CA ALA A 154 6.70 -4.05 -3.19
C ALA A 154 7.48 -4.87 -2.14
N ASN A 155 8.36 -4.23 -1.37
CA ASN A 155 9.20 -4.93 -0.38
C ASN A 155 8.42 -5.74 0.67
N PRO A 156 7.47 -5.15 1.43
CA PRO A 156 6.71 -5.94 2.40
C PRO A 156 5.82 -6.99 1.73
N ALA A 157 5.32 -6.74 0.52
CA ALA A 157 4.58 -7.74 -0.25
C ALA A 157 5.47 -8.92 -0.67
N SER A 158 6.70 -8.66 -1.13
CA SER A 158 7.71 -9.67 -1.47
C SER A 158 7.93 -10.65 -0.32
N ASP A 159 8.08 -10.13 0.90
CA ASP A 159 8.31 -10.96 2.09
C ASP A 159 7.11 -11.86 2.42
N LEU A 160 5.88 -11.33 2.31
CA LEU A 160 4.64 -12.08 2.54
C LEU A 160 4.44 -13.17 1.50
N LEU A 161 4.64 -12.82 0.23
CA LEU A 161 4.36 -13.69 -0.91
C LEU A 161 5.51 -14.68 -1.17
N GLY A 162 6.71 -14.39 -0.67
CA GLY A 162 7.90 -15.20 -0.87
C GLY A 162 8.44 -15.12 -2.30
N ILE A 163 8.23 -14.00 -2.98
CA ILE A 163 8.69 -13.69 -4.33
C ILE A 163 9.36 -12.32 -4.33
N ASP A 164 10.22 -12.02 -5.31
CA ASP A 164 10.84 -10.70 -5.42
C ASP A 164 10.01 -9.82 -6.37
N LEU A 165 9.15 -8.98 -5.79
CA LEU A 165 8.39 -7.96 -6.52
C LEU A 165 9.19 -6.67 -6.67
N THR A 166 9.15 -6.09 -7.86
CA THR A 166 9.69 -4.75 -8.13
C THR A 166 8.61 -3.67 -8.01
N VAL A 167 9.02 -2.40 -8.09
CA VAL A 167 8.08 -1.27 -8.13
C VAL A 167 7.19 -1.29 -9.38
N GLU A 168 7.68 -1.86 -10.48
CA GLU A 168 6.92 -2.08 -11.70
C GLU A 168 5.91 -3.21 -11.54
N ASP A 169 6.22 -4.23 -10.73
CA ASP A 169 5.29 -5.35 -10.49
C ASP A 169 4.06 -4.95 -9.68
N VAL A 170 4.19 -3.93 -8.82
CA VAL A 170 3.12 -3.42 -7.96
C VAL A 170 2.51 -2.10 -8.43
N GLY A 171 3.20 -1.33 -9.28
CA GLY A 171 2.71 -0.05 -9.86
C GLY A 171 2.46 -0.10 -11.37
N GLY A 172 2.75 -1.24 -12.02
CA GLY A 172 2.48 -1.48 -13.44
C GLY A 172 1.23 -2.34 -13.65
N PRO A 173 0.97 -2.82 -14.88
CA PRO A 173 -0.06 -3.83 -15.10
C PRO A 173 0.22 -5.06 -14.25
N PHE A 174 -0.78 -5.53 -13.49
CA PHE A 174 -0.63 -6.65 -12.58
C PHE A 174 -0.21 -7.93 -13.33
N GLN A 175 0.96 -8.47 -13.00
CA GLN A 175 1.51 -9.69 -13.60
C GLN A 175 1.12 -10.92 -12.75
N GLN A 176 -0.05 -11.49 -13.04
CA GLN A 176 -0.61 -12.62 -12.28
C GLN A 176 0.33 -13.83 -12.27
N GLU A 177 1.07 -14.05 -13.36
CA GLU A 177 2.03 -15.15 -13.55
C GLU A 177 3.22 -15.10 -12.60
N LYS A 178 3.57 -13.93 -12.04
CA LYS A 178 4.62 -13.80 -11.03
C LYS A 178 4.16 -14.23 -9.64
N MET A 179 2.85 -14.30 -9.40
CA MET A 179 2.31 -14.70 -8.11
C MET A 179 2.51 -16.20 -7.88
N PRO A 180 2.83 -16.63 -6.65
CA PRO A 180 2.86 -18.05 -6.32
C PRO A 180 1.48 -18.67 -6.56
N LEU A 181 1.42 -19.95 -6.93
CA LEU A 181 0.16 -20.63 -7.33
C LEU A 181 -1.00 -20.41 -6.36
N TRP A 182 -0.72 -20.43 -5.05
CA TRP A 182 -1.74 -20.20 -4.03
C TRP A 182 -2.31 -18.76 -4.05
N ALA A 183 -1.52 -17.79 -4.50
CA ALA A 183 -1.87 -16.37 -4.57
C ALA A 183 -2.42 -15.95 -5.93
N GLN A 184 -2.31 -16.78 -6.98
CA GLN A 184 -2.79 -16.44 -8.33
C GLN A 184 -4.30 -16.21 -8.39
N ASN A 185 -5.06 -16.73 -7.43
CA ASN A 185 -6.49 -16.45 -7.31
C ASN A 185 -6.79 -15.07 -6.73
N PHE A 186 -5.79 -14.39 -6.15
CA PHE A 186 -5.87 -13.01 -5.70
C PHE A 186 -5.20 -12.10 -6.72
N ARG A 187 -5.82 -10.95 -6.98
CA ARG A 187 -5.35 -9.98 -7.96
C ARG A 187 -5.25 -8.58 -7.33
N PRO A 188 -4.42 -8.41 -6.29
CA PRO A 188 -4.36 -7.21 -5.44
C PRO A 188 -3.96 -5.90 -6.13
N GLY A 189 -3.58 -5.92 -7.42
CA GLY A 189 -3.29 -4.73 -8.22
C GLY A 189 -4.28 -4.48 -9.36
N LEU A 190 -5.35 -5.28 -9.47
CA LEU A 190 -6.39 -5.02 -10.47
C LEU A 190 -7.44 -4.03 -9.95
N PRO A 191 -8.04 -3.23 -10.84
CA PRO A 191 -9.21 -2.44 -10.51
C PRO A 191 -10.32 -3.31 -9.90
N SER A 192 -10.93 -2.81 -8.82
CA SER A 192 -12.10 -3.42 -8.19
C SER A 192 -13.29 -3.66 -9.13
N CYS A 193 -13.32 -3.03 -10.30
CA CYS A 193 -14.36 -3.21 -11.32
C CYS A 193 -14.31 -4.55 -12.04
N ILE A 194 -13.13 -5.18 -12.09
CA ILE A 194 -12.91 -6.39 -12.87
C ILE A 194 -13.37 -7.58 -12.03
N ALA A 195 -14.17 -8.47 -12.62
CA ALA A 195 -14.66 -9.66 -11.94
C ALA A 195 -13.50 -10.54 -11.42
N GLY A 196 -13.56 -10.93 -10.14
CA GLY A 196 -12.57 -11.79 -9.48
C GLY A 196 -12.24 -11.34 -8.05
N ASN A 197 -11.32 -12.03 -7.38
CA ASN A 197 -10.81 -11.61 -6.08
C ASN A 197 -9.66 -10.60 -6.30
N PHE A 198 -9.97 -9.32 -6.21
CA PHE A 198 -9.00 -8.22 -6.41
C PHE A 198 -8.26 -7.82 -5.14
N THR A 199 -8.40 -8.57 -4.05
CA THR A 199 -7.68 -8.33 -2.79
C THR A 199 -7.13 -9.62 -2.21
N MET A 200 -6.07 -9.49 -1.42
CA MET A 200 -5.55 -10.57 -0.59
C MET A 200 -6.26 -10.54 0.77
N PRO A 201 -6.78 -11.67 1.27
CA PRO A 201 -7.25 -11.75 2.65
C PRO A 201 -6.03 -11.71 3.58
N LEU A 202 -5.96 -10.65 4.40
CA LEU A 202 -4.85 -10.41 5.31
C LEU A 202 -5.32 -10.46 6.76
N CYS A 203 -4.36 -10.66 7.65
CA CYS A 203 -4.50 -10.43 9.07
C CYS A 203 -3.39 -9.49 9.53
N TYR A 204 -3.67 -8.63 10.51
CA TYR A 204 -2.67 -7.76 11.10
C TYR A 204 -2.77 -7.66 12.62
N ARG A 205 -1.66 -7.27 13.26
CA ARG A 205 -1.64 -6.80 14.64
C ARG A 205 -0.71 -5.61 14.78
N ILE A 206 -1.02 -4.73 15.72
CA ILE A 206 -0.16 -3.57 16.03
C ILE A 206 1.03 -4.07 16.85
N VAL A 207 2.25 -3.81 16.37
CA VAL A 207 3.48 -4.09 17.13
C VAL A 207 3.57 -3.08 18.28
N LYS A 208 3.52 -3.57 19.51
CA LYS A 208 3.76 -2.72 20.69
C LYS A 208 5.23 -2.30 20.70
N ARG A 209 5.51 -1.00 20.77
CA ARG A 209 6.88 -0.52 21.04
C ARG A 209 7.27 -0.97 22.44
N ASN A 210 8.36 -1.72 22.56
CA ASN A 210 8.98 -1.98 23.86
C ASN A 210 9.56 -0.65 24.38
N SER A 211 9.06 -0.18 25.51
CA SER A 211 9.44 1.07 26.18
C SER A 211 10.88 1.09 26.73
N ARG A 212 11.73 0.11 26.40
CA ARG A 212 13.08 -0.04 26.99
C ARG A 212 14.23 0.60 26.23
N ASN A 213 14.04 1.06 24.98
CA ASN A 213 15.12 1.68 24.19
C ASN A 213 14.72 3.06 23.65
N MET A 214 14.34 3.98 24.54
CA MET A 214 14.36 5.42 24.26
C MET A 214 15.57 6.05 24.94
N LYS A 215 16.73 5.93 24.28
CA LYS A 215 17.82 6.88 24.37
C LYS A 215 18.30 7.17 22.96
N LEU A 216 17.82 8.28 22.40
CA LEU A 216 18.48 9.10 21.39
C LEU A 216 18.17 10.54 21.76
#